data_AF-A0A5D7JUB0-F1
#
_entry.id   AF-A0A5D7JUB0-F1
#
_cell.length_a   1.000
_cell.length_b   1.000
_cell.length_c   1.000
_cell.angle_alpha   90.00
_cell.angle_beta   90.00
_cell.angle_gamma   90.00
#
_symmetry.space_group_name_H-M   'P 1'
#
loop_
_entity.id
_entity.type
_entity.pdbx_description
1 polymer ?
#
loop_
_entity_poly.entity_id
_entity_poly.type
_entity_poly.pdbx_seq_one_letter_code
_entity_poly.pdbx_strand_id
1 'polypeptide(L)'
;MTPHAFAQGTVTIYLPGEQQTLSVGPVENVVQLVTQPQLRDRLWWPGALLTDSAAKAKALKDYQHVMAQLASWEAEADDDVAATIKSVRQQLLNLNITGRLPVKLDPDFVRVDENSNPPLVGDYTLYTVQRPVTITLLGAVSGAGQLPWQAGRSVTDYLQDHPRLAGADKNNVMVITPEGETVVAPVALWNKRHVEPPPGSQLWLGFSAHVLPEKYADLNDQIVSVLTQRVPD
;
A
#
# COMPACT_ATOMS: atom_id res chain seq x y z
N MET A 1 -9.63 15.87 -40.73
CA MET A 1 -9.90 14.70 -39.88
C MET A 1 -8.57 14.23 -39.34
N THR A 2 -8.21 14.68 -38.14
CA THR A 2 -7.03 14.21 -37.40
C THR A 2 -7.31 12.77 -36.93
N PRO A 3 -6.44 11.79 -37.19
CA PRO A 3 -6.66 10.44 -36.72
C PRO A 3 -6.60 10.44 -35.19
N HIS A 4 -7.71 10.05 -34.55
CA HIS A 4 -7.73 9.75 -33.12
C HIS A 4 -6.74 8.59 -32.90
N ALA A 5 -5.66 8.84 -32.15
CA ALA A 5 -4.80 7.78 -31.68
C ALA A 5 -5.65 6.83 -30.83
N PHE A 6 -5.96 5.64 -31.36
CA PHE A 6 -6.67 4.61 -30.61
C PHE A 6 -5.84 4.29 -29.36
N ALA A 7 -6.44 4.44 -28.17
CA ALA A 7 -5.85 3.95 -26.95
C ALA A 7 -5.68 2.42 -27.09
N GLN A 8 -4.43 1.94 -27.11
CA GLN A 8 -4.07 0.55 -27.29
C GLN A 8 -3.19 0.11 -26.13
N GLY A 9 -3.78 0.00 -24.94
CA GLY A 9 -3.11 -0.55 -23.78
C GLY A 9 -2.87 -2.04 -23.96
N THR A 10 -1.66 -2.50 -23.65
CA THR A 10 -1.34 -3.93 -23.49
C THR A 10 -1.01 -4.20 -22.03
N VAL A 11 -1.65 -5.20 -21.44
CA VAL A 11 -1.52 -5.51 -20.01
C VAL A 11 -0.98 -6.93 -19.84
N THR A 12 0.21 -7.03 -19.24
CA THR A 12 0.79 -8.31 -18.81
C THR A 12 0.31 -8.62 -17.39
N ILE A 13 -0.35 -9.76 -17.20
CA ILE A 13 -0.89 -10.17 -15.90
C ILE A 13 -0.02 -11.26 -15.28
N TYR A 14 0.42 -11.03 -14.05
CA TYR A 14 1.09 -12.02 -13.20
C TYR A 14 0.08 -12.62 -12.23
N LEU A 15 -0.18 -13.92 -12.39
CA LEU A 15 -1.12 -14.67 -11.56
C LEU A 15 -0.42 -15.28 -10.33
N PRO A 16 -1.09 -15.35 -9.18
CA PRO A 16 -0.49 -15.87 -7.95
C PRO A 16 -0.15 -17.35 -8.08
N GLY A 17 1.11 -17.70 -7.87
CA GLY A 17 1.59 -19.09 -7.90
C GLY A 17 1.79 -19.68 -9.30
N GLU A 18 1.58 -18.89 -10.37
CA GLU A 18 1.79 -19.33 -11.74
C GLU A 18 3.08 -18.73 -12.32
N GLN A 19 3.85 -19.56 -13.03
CA GLN A 19 5.06 -19.11 -13.74
C GLN A 19 4.75 -18.46 -15.10
N GLN A 20 3.54 -18.69 -15.62
CA GLN A 20 3.11 -18.14 -16.90
C GLN A 20 2.31 -16.85 -16.69
N THR A 21 2.64 -15.83 -17.47
CA THR A 21 1.89 -14.57 -17.51
C THR A 21 0.79 -14.64 -18.56
N LEU A 22 -0.36 -14.02 -18.27
CA LEU A 22 -1.37 -13.77 -19.29
C LEU A 22 -1.10 -12.42 -19.97
N SER A 23 -1.52 -12.28 -21.21
CA SER A 23 -1.51 -11.00 -21.92
C SER A 23 -2.93 -10.63 -22.33
N VAL A 24 -3.32 -9.41 -22.03
CA VAL A 24 -4.61 -8.82 -22.41
C VAL A 24 -4.33 -7.55 -23.21
N GLY A 25 -4.85 -7.50 -24.43
CA GLY A 25 -4.75 -6.32 -25.26
C GLY A 25 -5.21 -6.59 -26.69
N PRO A 26 -5.57 -5.53 -27.44
CA PRO A 26 -5.62 -4.14 -27.00
C PRO A 26 -6.83 -3.84 -26.10
N VAL A 27 -6.62 -3.04 -25.05
CA VAL A 27 -7.70 -2.47 -24.22
C VAL A 27 -7.62 -0.95 -24.23
N GLU A 28 -8.78 -0.29 -24.38
CA GLU A 28 -8.83 1.17 -24.48
C GLU A 28 -8.80 1.84 -23.10
N ASN A 29 -9.33 1.17 -22.07
CA ASN A 29 -9.52 1.73 -20.74
C ASN A 29 -9.63 0.65 -19.65
N VAL A 30 -9.64 1.10 -18.39
CA VAL A 30 -9.68 0.20 -17.22
C VAL A 30 -10.95 -0.66 -17.17
N VAL A 31 -12.11 -0.12 -17.56
CA VAL A 31 -13.36 -0.92 -17.57
C VAL A 31 -13.24 -2.11 -18.51
N GLN A 32 -12.71 -1.93 -19.72
CA GLN A 32 -12.50 -3.03 -20.67
C GLN A 32 -11.52 -4.08 -20.13
N LEU A 33 -10.50 -3.67 -19.36
CA LEU A 33 -9.57 -4.60 -18.71
C LEU A 33 -10.25 -5.44 -17.63
N VAL A 34 -10.97 -4.82 -16.70
CA VAL A 34 -11.53 -5.52 -15.53
C VAL A 34 -12.77 -6.37 -15.86
N THR A 35 -13.38 -6.12 -17.01
CA THR A 35 -14.53 -6.87 -17.54
C THR A 35 -14.15 -8.04 -18.45
N GLN A 36 -12.86 -8.26 -18.71
CA GLN A 36 -12.40 -9.41 -19.49
C GLN A 36 -12.88 -10.72 -18.85
N PRO A 37 -13.53 -11.63 -19.61
CA PRO A 37 -14.08 -12.87 -19.05
C PRO A 37 -13.06 -13.74 -18.31
N GLN A 38 -11.81 -13.72 -18.76
CA GLN A 38 -10.70 -14.46 -18.14
C GLN A 38 -10.18 -13.85 -16.82
N LEU A 39 -10.57 -12.61 -16.50
CA LEU A 39 -10.13 -11.88 -15.30
C LEU A 39 -11.28 -11.62 -14.32
N ARG A 40 -12.45 -11.17 -14.80
CA ARG A 40 -13.56 -10.62 -14.00
C ARG A 40 -13.88 -11.46 -12.77
N ASP A 41 -14.12 -12.75 -12.97
CA ASP A 41 -14.57 -13.66 -11.91
C ASP A 41 -13.43 -14.53 -11.34
N ARG A 42 -12.18 -14.31 -11.81
CA ARG A 42 -10.99 -15.07 -11.38
C ARG A 42 -10.16 -14.32 -10.34
N LEU A 43 -10.10 -13.00 -10.42
CA LEU A 43 -9.17 -12.19 -9.62
C LEU A 43 -9.82 -11.67 -8.33
N TRP A 44 -9.03 -11.61 -7.26
CA TRP A 44 -9.37 -10.82 -6.08
C TRP A 44 -8.96 -9.36 -6.31
N TRP A 45 -9.89 -8.58 -6.86
CA TRP A 45 -9.66 -7.20 -7.31
C TRP A 45 -9.10 -6.24 -6.25
N PRO A 46 -9.47 -6.30 -4.96
CA PRO A 46 -8.88 -5.42 -3.95
C PRO A 46 -7.36 -5.55 -3.82
N GLY A 47 -6.81 -6.76 -4.03
CA GLY A 47 -5.36 -7.00 -4.02
C GLY A 47 -4.68 -6.81 -5.38
N ALA A 48 -5.45 -6.53 -6.43
CA ALA A 48 -4.89 -6.31 -7.76
C ALA A 48 -4.18 -4.95 -7.83
N LEU A 49 -3.05 -4.91 -8.52
CA LEU A 49 -2.20 -3.72 -8.62
C LEU A 49 -1.78 -3.53 -10.08
N LEU A 50 -2.24 -2.43 -10.68
CA LEU A 50 -1.84 -2.01 -12.01
C LEU A 50 -0.69 -0.99 -11.90
N THR A 51 0.36 -1.19 -12.68
CA THR A 51 1.53 -0.31 -12.74
C THR A 51 2.08 -0.22 -14.16
N ASP A 52 2.95 0.76 -14.39
CA ASP A 52 3.76 0.92 -15.58
C ASP A 52 5.21 1.27 -15.20
N SER A 53 6.07 1.43 -16.21
CA SER A 53 7.48 1.76 -16.00
C SER A 53 7.69 3.11 -15.30
N ALA A 54 6.84 4.10 -15.56
CA ALA A 54 6.96 5.44 -14.98
C ALA A 54 6.54 5.46 -13.50
N ALA A 55 5.41 4.83 -13.19
CA ALA A 55 4.91 4.65 -11.83
C ALA A 55 5.91 3.87 -10.98
N LYS A 56 6.49 2.78 -11.52
CA LYS A 56 7.55 2.02 -10.85
C LYS A 56 8.79 2.87 -10.57
N ALA A 57 9.27 3.63 -11.56
CA ALA A 57 10.45 4.49 -11.40
C ALA A 57 10.22 5.57 -10.33
N LYS A 58 9.04 6.20 -10.32
CA LYS A 58 8.66 7.18 -9.29
C LYS A 58 8.64 6.54 -7.91
N ALA A 59 7.95 5.41 -7.75
CA ALA A 59 7.83 4.72 -6.46
C ALA A 59 9.20 4.28 -5.92
N LEU A 60 10.10 3.82 -6.79
CA LEU A 60 11.46 3.45 -6.40
C LEU A 60 12.26 4.65 -5.90
N LYS A 61 12.13 5.81 -6.56
CA LYS A 61 12.74 7.06 -6.10
C LYS A 61 12.19 7.50 -4.74
N ASP A 62 10.87 7.42 -4.56
CA ASP A 62 10.21 7.77 -3.30
C ASP A 62 10.67 6.84 -2.16
N TYR A 63 10.74 5.53 -2.41
CA TYR A 63 11.27 4.55 -1.46
C TYR A 63 12.72 4.82 -1.08
N GLN A 64 13.60 5.07 -2.06
CA GLN A 64 15.00 5.40 -1.79
C GLN A 64 15.14 6.67 -0.96
N HIS A 65 14.31 7.68 -1.21
CA HIS A 65 14.28 8.91 -0.43
C HIS A 65 13.90 8.63 1.03
N VAL A 66 12.83 7.87 1.27
CA VAL A 66 12.40 7.46 2.62
C VAL A 66 13.51 6.71 3.35
N MET A 67 14.15 5.74 2.69
CA MET A 67 15.23 4.95 3.30
C MET A 67 16.45 5.80 3.65
N ALA A 68 16.78 6.78 2.82
CA ALA A 68 17.86 7.73 3.09
C ALA A 68 17.50 8.66 4.26
N GLN A 69 16.27 9.17 4.33
CA GLN A 69 15.82 9.99 5.45
C GLN A 69 15.84 9.23 6.77
N LEU A 70 15.35 7.98 6.79
CA LEU A 70 15.42 7.11 7.97
C LEU A 70 16.87 6.88 8.40
N ALA A 71 17.79 6.64 7.46
CA ALA A 71 19.20 6.43 7.76
C ALA A 71 19.88 7.69 8.34
N SER A 72 19.59 8.87 7.77
CA SER A 72 20.11 10.13 8.30
C SER A 72 19.52 10.45 9.67
N TRP A 73 18.22 10.22 9.86
CA TRP A 73 17.57 10.48 11.15
C TRP A 73 18.08 9.55 12.24
N GLU A 74 18.30 8.26 11.94
CA GLU A 74 18.89 7.29 12.86
C GLU A 74 20.26 7.74 13.39
N ALA A 75 21.08 8.42 12.57
CA ALA A 75 22.41 8.88 12.97
C ALA A 75 22.39 10.14 13.86
N GLU A 76 21.27 10.85 13.90
CA GLU A 76 21.13 12.13 14.60
C GLU A 76 20.19 12.07 15.82
N ALA A 77 19.35 11.04 15.91
CA ALA A 77 18.40 10.86 16.99
C ALA A 77 19.06 10.35 18.29
N ASP A 78 18.38 10.55 19.41
CA ASP A 78 18.74 9.93 20.68
C ASP A 78 18.71 8.39 20.59
N ASP A 79 19.53 7.70 21.40
CA ASP A 79 19.78 6.26 21.28
C ASP A 79 18.50 5.38 21.27
N ASP A 80 17.49 5.73 22.06
CA ASP A 80 16.23 4.98 22.16
C ASP A 80 15.33 5.15 20.92
N VAL A 81 15.27 6.38 20.39
CA VAL A 81 14.58 6.68 19.14
C VAL A 81 15.34 6.10 17.95
N ALA A 82 16.68 6.19 17.93
CA ALA A 82 17.53 5.60 16.91
C ALA A 82 17.32 4.08 16.81
N ALA A 83 17.19 3.36 17.93
CA ALA A 83 16.86 1.94 17.93
C ALA A 83 15.50 1.66 17.28
N THR A 84 14.51 2.52 17.52
CA THR A 84 13.18 2.42 16.89
C THR A 84 13.26 2.67 15.38
N ILE A 85 13.97 3.72 14.95
CA ILE A 85 14.18 4.05 13.54
C ILE A 85 14.88 2.89 12.82
N LYS A 86 15.92 2.31 13.44
CA LYS A 86 16.62 1.14 12.90
C LYS A 86 15.69 -0.05 12.70
N SER A 87 14.81 -0.32 13.67
CA SER A 87 13.79 -1.38 13.55
C SER A 87 12.84 -1.11 12.39
N VAL A 88 12.30 0.11 12.28
CA VAL A 88 11.42 0.49 11.17
C VAL A 88 12.14 0.35 9.83
N ARG A 89 13.38 0.83 9.72
CA ARG A 89 14.19 0.70 8.50
C ARG A 89 14.36 -0.76 8.11
N GLN A 90 14.63 -1.65 9.07
CA GLN A 90 14.74 -3.09 8.83
C GLN A 90 13.45 -3.72 8.31
N GLN A 91 12.30 -3.31 8.84
CA GLN A 91 10.99 -3.77 8.36
C GLN A 91 10.74 -3.38 6.89
N LEU A 92 11.23 -2.20 6.48
CA LEU A 92 11.03 -1.67 5.12
C LEU A 92 12.07 -2.17 4.09
N LEU A 93 13.20 -2.74 4.52
CA LEU A 93 14.33 -3.10 3.63
C LEU A 93 13.94 -4.03 2.46
N ASN A 94 13.04 -4.98 2.71
CA ASN A 94 12.69 -6.04 1.74
C ASN A 94 11.38 -5.77 1.00
N LEU A 95 10.94 -4.51 0.96
CA LEU A 95 9.74 -4.13 0.23
C LEU A 95 9.94 -4.31 -1.28
N ASN A 96 9.04 -5.09 -1.91
CA ASN A 96 8.98 -5.17 -3.36
C ASN A 96 8.21 -3.98 -3.93
N ILE A 97 8.96 -2.97 -4.39
CA ILE A 97 8.39 -1.73 -4.93
C ILE A 97 8.05 -1.91 -6.41
N THR A 98 6.76 -1.92 -6.71
CA THR A 98 6.23 -2.02 -8.08
C THR A 98 5.71 -0.69 -8.60
N GLY A 99 5.41 0.27 -7.72
CA GLY A 99 4.58 1.42 -8.06
C GLY A 99 3.12 1.01 -8.26
N ARG A 100 2.20 1.97 -8.15
CA ARG A 100 0.77 1.73 -8.35
C ARG A 100 0.15 2.93 -9.06
N LEU A 101 -0.58 2.66 -10.13
CA LEU A 101 -1.42 3.67 -10.77
C LEU A 101 -2.66 3.92 -9.90
N PRO A 102 -3.09 5.17 -9.72
CA PRO A 102 -4.24 5.52 -8.89
C PRO A 102 -5.56 5.22 -9.62
N VAL A 103 -5.78 3.96 -9.99
CA VAL A 103 -6.96 3.49 -10.71
C VAL A 103 -7.76 2.50 -9.87
N LYS A 104 -9.08 2.62 -9.89
CA LYS A 104 -9.98 1.63 -9.29
C LYS A 104 -10.14 0.44 -10.22
N LEU A 105 -9.78 -0.75 -9.74
CA LEU A 105 -9.83 -2.00 -10.50
C LEU A 105 -11.06 -2.86 -10.20
N ASP A 106 -11.84 -2.51 -9.17
CA ASP A 106 -13.08 -3.21 -8.86
C ASP A 106 -14.09 -3.10 -10.04
N PRO A 107 -14.55 -4.23 -10.62
CA PRO A 107 -15.56 -4.25 -11.67
C PRO A 107 -16.92 -3.71 -11.23
N ASP A 108 -17.22 -3.75 -9.92
CA ASP A 108 -18.51 -3.35 -9.36
C ASP A 108 -18.47 -1.90 -8.79
N PHE A 109 -17.32 -1.23 -8.89
CA PHE A 109 -17.18 0.17 -8.51
C PHE A 109 -17.98 1.10 -9.43
N VAL A 110 -18.81 1.97 -8.84
CA VAL A 110 -19.59 2.97 -9.58
C VAL A 110 -18.68 4.12 -10.01
N ARG A 111 -18.38 4.18 -11.31
CA ARG A 111 -17.56 5.23 -11.91
C ARG A 111 -18.45 6.41 -12.29
N VAL A 112 -18.25 7.55 -11.62
CA VAL A 112 -19.12 8.74 -11.78
C VAL A 112 -18.51 9.77 -12.73
N ASP A 113 -17.21 10.00 -12.66
CA ASP A 113 -16.51 11.03 -13.45
C ASP A 113 -15.72 10.43 -14.62
N GLU A 114 -15.44 11.23 -15.65
CA GLU A 114 -14.63 10.82 -16.82
C GLU A 114 -13.24 10.30 -16.41
N ASN A 115 -12.63 10.89 -15.38
CA ASN A 115 -11.34 10.46 -14.83
C ASN A 115 -11.41 9.12 -14.09
N SER A 116 -12.61 8.62 -13.76
CA SER A 116 -12.79 7.32 -13.10
C SER A 116 -12.67 6.13 -14.05
N ASN A 117 -12.58 6.36 -15.37
CA ASN A 117 -12.27 5.35 -16.37
C ASN A 117 -11.11 5.80 -17.27
N PRO A 118 -9.88 5.82 -16.75
CA PRO A 118 -8.75 6.37 -17.48
C PRO A 118 -8.43 5.52 -18.72
N PRO A 119 -8.04 6.17 -19.83
CA PRO A 119 -7.57 5.46 -21.01
C PRO A 119 -6.25 4.76 -20.72
N LEU A 120 -6.05 3.59 -21.32
CA LEU A 120 -4.81 2.83 -21.22
C LEU A 120 -4.02 3.01 -22.53
N VAL A 121 -2.80 3.54 -22.42
CA VAL A 121 -1.92 3.81 -23.58
C VAL A 121 -0.52 3.29 -23.27
N GLY A 122 -0.07 2.29 -24.02
CA GLY A 122 1.23 1.66 -23.84
C GLY A 122 1.16 0.36 -23.02
N ASP A 123 2.28 0.01 -22.40
CA ASP A 123 2.44 -1.27 -21.71
C ASP A 123 2.24 -1.14 -20.20
N TYR A 124 1.41 -2.01 -19.66
CA TYR A 124 1.10 -2.08 -18.23
C TYR A 124 1.38 -3.48 -17.69
N THR A 125 1.61 -3.54 -16.38
CA THR A 125 1.71 -4.78 -15.64
C THR A 125 0.63 -4.82 -14.56
N LEU A 126 -0.13 -5.92 -14.51
CA LEU A 126 -1.09 -6.21 -13.46
C LEU A 126 -0.56 -7.33 -12.57
N TYR A 127 -0.22 -6.99 -11.33
CA TYR A 127 0.10 -7.97 -10.29
C TYR A 127 -1.19 -8.37 -9.57
N THR A 128 -1.34 -9.66 -9.30
CA THR A 128 -2.53 -10.19 -8.65
C THR A 128 -2.14 -11.15 -7.53
N VAL A 129 -2.94 -11.18 -6.47
CA VAL A 129 -2.74 -12.03 -5.31
C VAL A 129 -4.04 -12.71 -4.92
N GLN A 130 -3.93 -13.83 -4.19
CA GLN A 130 -5.11 -14.43 -3.57
C GLN A 130 -5.50 -13.63 -2.34
N ARG A 131 -6.77 -13.72 -1.94
CA ARG A 131 -7.24 -13.06 -0.72
C ARG A 131 -6.46 -13.60 0.50
N PRO A 132 -5.72 -12.75 1.24
CA PRO A 132 -4.95 -13.20 2.39
C PRO A 132 -5.86 -13.58 3.55
N VAL A 133 -5.30 -14.36 4.48
CA VAL A 133 -5.89 -14.64 5.81
C VAL A 133 -5.13 -13.92 6.92
N THR A 134 -4.35 -12.91 6.55
CA THR A 134 -3.48 -12.15 7.45
C THR A 134 -3.65 -10.64 7.25
N ILE A 135 -3.13 -9.88 8.20
CA ILE A 135 -2.82 -8.46 8.07
C ILE A 135 -1.34 -8.25 8.38
N THR A 136 -0.75 -7.13 7.95
CA THR A 136 0.65 -6.82 8.26
C THR A 136 0.73 -5.64 9.22
N LEU A 137 1.36 -5.81 10.38
CA LEU A 137 1.67 -4.73 11.32
C LEU A 137 3.09 -4.21 11.09
N LEU A 138 3.24 -2.90 10.88
CA LEU A 138 4.52 -2.24 10.64
C LEU A 138 4.67 -0.95 11.47
N GLY A 139 5.91 -0.52 11.66
CA GLY A 139 6.28 0.78 12.22
C GLY A 139 6.90 0.70 13.60
N ALA A 140 6.67 1.75 14.41
CA ALA A 140 7.24 1.94 15.75
C ALA A 140 6.54 1.05 16.80
N VAL A 141 6.53 -0.25 16.57
CA VAL A 141 5.78 -1.25 17.33
C VAL A 141 6.59 -2.55 17.49
N SER A 142 6.46 -3.17 18.66
CA SER A 142 7.05 -4.48 18.92
C SER A 142 6.25 -5.60 18.25
N GLY A 143 6.94 -6.66 17.80
CA GLY A 143 6.30 -7.79 17.13
C GLY A 143 5.69 -7.42 15.78
N ALA A 144 6.28 -6.46 15.05
CA ALA A 144 5.91 -6.17 13.67
C ALA A 144 6.02 -7.42 12.79
N GLY A 145 5.13 -7.56 11.80
CA GLY A 145 5.04 -8.73 10.95
C GLY A 145 3.59 -9.09 10.57
N GLN A 146 3.40 -10.29 10.03
CA GLN A 146 2.08 -10.80 9.68
C GLN A 146 1.33 -11.29 10.93
N LEU A 147 0.07 -10.88 11.05
CA LEU A 147 -0.85 -11.30 12.10
C LEU A 147 -2.03 -12.05 11.47
N PRO A 148 -2.54 -13.14 12.09
CA PRO A 148 -3.74 -13.81 11.61
C PRO A 148 -4.93 -12.85 11.61
N TRP A 149 -5.61 -12.73 10.47
CA TRP A 149 -6.81 -11.91 10.36
C TRP A 149 -8.00 -12.62 11.02
N GLN A 150 -8.78 -11.86 11.77
CA GLN A 150 -9.99 -12.30 12.47
C GLN A 150 -11.14 -11.32 12.19
N ALA A 151 -12.29 -11.86 11.78
CA ALA A 151 -13.49 -11.08 11.56
C ALA A 151 -13.96 -10.42 12.87
N GLY A 152 -14.43 -9.16 12.80
CA GLY A 152 -14.90 -8.41 13.97
C GLY A 152 -13.79 -7.82 14.85
N ARG A 153 -12.52 -8.16 14.58
CA ARG A 153 -11.39 -7.69 15.40
C ARG A 153 -10.96 -6.29 14.99
N SER A 154 -10.92 -5.37 15.95
CA SER A 154 -10.54 -3.98 15.68
C SER A 154 -9.03 -3.78 15.64
N VAL A 155 -8.58 -2.66 15.05
CA VAL A 155 -7.18 -2.20 15.13
C VAL A 155 -6.68 -2.16 16.58
N THR A 156 -7.51 -1.70 17.53
CA THR A 156 -7.10 -1.69 18.94
C THR A 156 -6.90 -3.07 19.53
N ASP A 157 -7.66 -4.07 19.09
CA ASP A 157 -7.53 -5.45 19.57
C ASP A 157 -6.28 -6.16 19.00
N TYR A 158 -5.86 -5.79 17.79
CA TYR A 158 -4.58 -6.25 17.25
C TYR A 158 -3.38 -5.65 17.98
N LEU A 159 -3.51 -4.44 18.55
CA LEU A 159 -2.40 -3.78 19.24
C LEU A 159 -2.21 -4.16 20.71
N GLN A 160 -3.14 -4.90 21.32
CA GLN A 160 -3.07 -5.21 22.77
C GLN A 160 -1.80 -5.98 23.15
N ASP A 161 -1.37 -6.91 22.29
CA ASP A 161 -0.19 -7.74 22.49
C ASP A 161 1.08 -7.14 21.86
N HIS A 162 1.00 -5.91 21.34
CA HIS A 162 2.05 -5.26 20.57
C HIS A 162 2.41 -3.90 21.18
N PRO A 163 3.31 -3.89 22.19
CA PRO A 163 3.78 -2.66 22.82
C PRO A 163 4.38 -1.68 21.80
N ARG A 164 4.11 -0.39 21.98
CA ARG A 164 4.70 0.68 21.17
C ARG A 164 6.17 0.86 21.52
N LEU A 165 6.98 1.20 20.52
CA LEU A 165 8.39 1.52 20.72
C LEU A 165 8.58 3.00 21.11
N ALA A 166 9.80 3.40 21.45
CA ALA A 166 10.12 4.79 21.78
C ALA A 166 9.84 5.72 20.58
N GLY A 167 9.30 6.91 20.83
CA GLY A 167 8.96 7.86 19.78
C GLY A 167 7.73 7.52 18.91
N ALA A 168 7.04 6.41 19.18
CA ALA A 168 5.82 6.01 18.47
C ALA A 168 4.65 7.00 18.62
N ASP A 169 3.81 7.12 17.58
CA ASP A 169 2.53 7.83 17.66
C ASP A 169 1.66 7.18 18.76
N LYS A 170 1.04 8.00 19.61
CA LYS A 170 0.22 7.56 20.75
C LYS A 170 -1.27 7.54 20.43
N ASN A 171 -1.70 8.18 19.35
CA ASN A 171 -3.07 8.55 19.08
C ASN A 171 -3.68 7.74 17.94
N ASN A 172 -2.91 7.50 16.88
CA ASN A 172 -3.43 6.97 15.63
C ASN A 172 -2.59 5.81 15.08
N VAL A 173 -3.26 4.96 14.31
CA VAL A 173 -2.66 3.98 13.38
C VAL A 173 -3.25 4.27 12.01
N MET A 174 -2.43 4.16 10.97
CA MET A 174 -2.92 4.22 9.61
C MET A 174 -3.26 2.81 9.13
N VAL A 175 -4.52 2.58 8.78
CA VAL A 175 -4.94 1.37 8.08
C VAL A 175 -4.77 1.62 6.59
N ILE A 176 -4.02 0.76 5.93
CA ILE A 176 -3.83 0.77 4.48
C ILE A 176 -4.53 -0.48 3.94
N THR A 177 -5.61 -0.29 3.18
CA THR A 177 -6.36 -1.40 2.60
C THR A 177 -5.57 -2.05 1.46
N PRO A 178 -5.92 -3.26 1.00
CA PRO A 178 -5.30 -3.88 -0.18
C PRO A 178 -5.33 -2.98 -1.43
N GLU A 179 -6.36 -2.14 -1.55
CA GLU A 179 -6.51 -1.17 -2.65
C GLU A 179 -5.59 0.05 -2.54
N GLY A 180 -4.87 0.19 -1.42
CA GLY A 180 -4.00 1.33 -1.15
C GLY A 180 -4.78 2.56 -0.64
N GLU A 181 -6.04 2.38 -0.23
CA GLU A 181 -6.77 3.43 0.48
C GLU A 181 -6.27 3.52 1.93
N THR A 182 -6.36 4.72 2.49
CA THR A 182 -5.88 5.00 3.84
C THR A 182 -7.04 5.40 4.74
N VAL A 183 -7.09 4.81 5.93
CA VAL A 183 -8.09 5.12 6.95
C VAL A 183 -7.37 5.33 8.28
N VAL A 184 -7.56 6.51 8.88
CA VAL A 184 -7.03 6.78 10.21
C VAL A 184 -7.85 6.00 11.23
N ALA A 185 -7.17 5.16 12.02
CA ALA A 185 -7.73 4.41 13.14
C ALA A 185 -7.24 5.02 14.46
N PRO A 186 -8.09 5.78 15.17
CA PRO A 186 -7.84 6.27 16.51
C PRO A 186 -7.73 5.14 17.54
N VAL A 187 -6.65 5.11 18.31
CA VAL A 187 -6.30 3.98 19.20
C VAL A 187 -6.04 4.40 20.65
N ALA A 188 -6.02 5.70 20.96
CA ALA A 188 -5.90 6.17 22.33
C ALA A 188 -7.24 6.11 23.07
N LEU A 189 -7.19 6.04 24.40
CA LEU A 189 -8.39 5.94 25.24
C LEU A 189 -9.40 7.06 24.96
N TRP A 190 -8.91 8.28 24.71
CA TRP A 190 -9.71 9.49 24.55
C TRP A 190 -10.30 9.67 23.14
N ASN A 191 -9.81 8.95 22.13
CA ASN A 191 -10.30 9.03 20.75
C ASN A 191 -10.73 7.67 20.18
N LYS A 192 -10.75 6.61 20.99
CA LYS A 192 -10.94 5.23 20.57
C LYS A 192 -12.15 5.09 19.65
N ARG A 193 -11.91 4.56 18.45
CA ARG A 193 -12.95 4.22 17.48
C ARG A 193 -12.81 2.77 17.07
N HIS A 194 -13.94 2.06 16.99
CA HIS A 194 -13.96 0.72 16.43
C HIS A 194 -13.74 0.79 14.92
N VAL A 195 -12.58 0.32 14.47
CA VAL A 195 -12.19 0.24 13.05
C VAL A 195 -11.69 -1.17 12.80
N GLU A 196 -12.30 -1.87 11.85
CA GLU A 196 -11.96 -3.24 11.49
C GLU A 196 -11.19 -3.25 10.16
N PRO A 197 -9.91 -3.68 10.14
CA PRO A 197 -9.17 -3.78 8.90
C PRO A 197 -9.63 -5.00 8.07
N PRO A 198 -9.86 -4.85 6.75
CA PRO A 198 -10.11 -6.01 5.90
C PRO A 198 -8.86 -6.91 5.78
N PRO A 199 -9.01 -8.16 5.32
CA PRO A 199 -7.87 -9.05 5.09
C PRO A 199 -6.88 -8.46 4.09
N GLY A 200 -5.58 -8.67 4.33
CA GLY A 200 -4.50 -8.11 3.52
C GLY A 200 -4.16 -6.64 3.83
N SER A 201 -4.83 -6.02 4.80
CA SER A 201 -4.51 -4.65 5.20
C SER A 201 -3.16 -4.55 5.88
N GLN A 202 -2.57 -3.36 5.82
CA GLN A 202 -1.38 -2.99 6.57
C GLN A 202 -1.77 -2.03 7.68
N LEU A 203 -1.26 -2.24 8.88
CA LEU A 203 -1.39 -1.36 10.03
C LEU A 203 -0.06 -0.64 10.22
N TRP A 204 0.00 0.63 9.85
CA TRP A 204 1.17 1.46 10.02
C TRP A 204 1.07 2.27 11.31
N LEU A 205 1.95 2.00 12.26
CA LEU A 205 2.12 2.78 13.49
C LEU A 205 3.33 3.71 13.30
N GLY A 206 3.04 4.96 12.96
CA GLY A 206 4.06 5.96 12.65
C GLY A 206 4.81 6.52 13.86
N PHE A 207 5.69 7.48 13.58
CA PHE A 207 6.39 8.25 14.60
C PHE A 207 5.52 9.40 15.11
N SER A 208 5.66 9.76 16.38
CA SER A 208 4.95 10.91 16.95
C SER A 208 5.45 12.22 16.34
N ALA A 209 4.54 13.18 16.11
CA ALA A 209 4.92 14.51 15.63
C ALA A 209 5.88 15.24 16.58
N HIS A 210 5.92 14.86 17.86
CA HIS A 210 6.84 15.45 18.84
C HIS A 210 8.30 14.96 18.67
N VAL A 211 8.49 13.71 18.22
CA VAL A 211 9.83 13.15 18.04
C VAL A 211 10.40 13.45 16.65
N LEU A 212 9.55 13.73 15.66
CA LEU A 212 9.97 14.06 14.31
C LEU A 212 10.55 15.48 14.27
N PRO A 213 11.84 15.64 13.92
CA PRO A 213 12.40 16.95 13.60
C PRO A 213 11.67 17.57 12.40
N GLU A 214 11.62 18.91 12.32
CA GLU A 214 10.93 19.64 11.25
C GLU A 214 11.39 19.20 9.84
N LYS A 215 12.70 18.92 9.67
CA LYS A 215 13.26 18.40 8.42
C LYS A 215 12.72 17.03 7.97
N TYR A 216 12.07 16.29 8.86
CA TYR A 216 11.46 14.98 8.63
C TYR A 216 9.96 14.99 8.92
N ALA A 217 9.31 16.16 8.97
CA ALA A 217 7.89 16.28 9.31
C ALA A 217 6.99 15.40 8.42
N ASP A 218 7.32 15.30 7.13
CA ASP A 218 6.54 14.54 6.15
C ASP A 218 6.88 13.04 6.12
N LEU A 219 7.81 12.56 6.95
CA LEU A 219 8.35 11.20 6.83
C LEU A 219 7.27 10.12 6.99
N ASN A 220 6.30 10.33 7.90
CA ASN A 220 5.18 9.40 8.06
C ASN A 220 4.33 9.32 6.78
N ASP A 221 4.01 10.45 6.16
CA ASP A 221 3.18 10.50 4.96
C ASP A 221 3.92 9.91 3.76
N GLN A 222 5.23 10.13 3.67
CA GLN A 222 6.08 9.51 2.65
C GLN A 222 6.15 7.98 2.81
N ILE A 223 6.27 7.47 4.05
CA ILE A 223 6.25 6.02 4.31
C ILE A 223 4.88 5.44 3.93
N VAL A 224 3.78 6.07 4.33
CA VAL A 224 2.43 5.63 3.95
C VAL A 224 2.28 5.60 2.42
N SER A 225 2.76 6.63 1.72
CA SER A 225 2.77 6.69 0.25
C SER A 225 3.55 5.53 -0.40
N VAL A 226 4.67 5.10 0.20
CA VAL A 226 5.41 3.92 -0.27
C VAL A 226 4.59 2.64 -0.02
N LEU A 227 4.00 2.50 1.17
CA LEU A 227 3.25 1.31 1.56
C LEU A 227 1.96 1.10 0.75
N THR A 228 1.35 2.16 0.20
CA THR A 228 0.16 2.05 -0.68
C THR A 228 0.51 1.59 -2.10
N GLN A 229 1.80 1.62 -2.49
CA GLN A 229 2.30 1.38 -3.84
C GLN A 229 3.10 0.06 -3.99
N ARG A 230 2.98 -0.85 -3.02
CA ARG A 230 3.57 -2.18 -3.06
C ARG A 230 2.53 -3.26 -3.35
N VAL A 231 2.99 -4.41 -3.81
CA VAL A 231 2.16 -5.62 -3.85
C VAL A 231 1.98 -6.13 -2.41
N PRO A 232 0.73 -6.28 -1.91
CA PRO A 232 0.47 -7.01 -0.67
C PRO A 232 0.80 -8.49 -0.87
N ASP A 233 1.52 -9.12 0.06
CA ASP A 233 1.81 -10.57 0.01
C ASP A 233 0.53 -11.42 0.17
#